data_AF-A0A1I8F008-F1
#
_entry.id   AF-A0A1I8F008-F1
#
_cell.length_a   1.000
_cell.length_b   1.000
_cell.length_c   1.000
_cell.angle_alpha   90.00
_cell.angle_beta   90.00
_cell.angle_gamma   90.00
#
_symmetry.space_group_name_H-M   'P 1'
#
loop_
_entity.id
_entity.type
_entity.pdbx_description
1 polymer ?
#
loop_
_entity_poly.entity_id
_entity_poly.type
_entity_poly.pdbx_seq_one_letter_code
_entity_poly.pdbx_strand_id
1 'polypeptide(L)'
;PIADLNETVPPDWSNQQPIADLNETVPLDWSNRQPTADLNESISNASGPTANLQTCKNCKVIKCPEGFYYNKQLAECIDVDECASNKHFCSQKCINKPGSYDCECFGPLYRLARNNRRCYRTDNESVLFFLAHSHSVWNITYNAKSQLKLVPSNRAEKVAMFDYDLKEKKLYYVDLTRNSIQYINLLDRNRVHVIQNHDIEGTEGIAIDWVHRNLYTLRYKQLHVQRLDGLYRALLYDGFFQLPRALVAYPSIRELFASDWGVKPFIVRLAMDGTQAKKIVTENLVWPNALAIDYFAERLYWADAFRDVIEMANLDGTGRRTVISDDKLVPHVFGLTIFDDTIFWSDWTRRGILFADKLTGQNSTRLMKTVLPPYSLKAYHSFMQMAAPNICEVTTCQHICAPKLDGSGQQCLCAEGFIMHESGLCEPNCTKHQLLCSRPDHKCLSLIYRCDESYNCRNGDDEMECPVSICMHDERMFPCRDNRKCILRSQRCDGFVDCYDESDEFYCADLAIAWSH
;
A
#
# COMPACT_ATOMS: atom_id res chain seq x y z
N PRO A 1 -40.69 -30.31 51.22
CA PRO A 1 -42.00 -30.10 51.89
C PRO A 1 -42.22 -28.60 52.07
N ILE A 2 -43.37 -28.14 51.61
CA ILE A 2 -43.70 -26.76 51.23
C ILE A 2 -43.72 -25.83 52.45
N ALA A 3 -43.27 -24.58 52.26
CA ALA A 3 -43.78 -23.41 52.97
C ALA A 3 -43.70 -22.20 52.03
N ASP A 4 -44.81 -21.92 51.35
CA ASP A 4 -45.20 -20.57 50.96
C ASP A 4 -45.66 -19.82 52.22
N LEU A 5 -45.41 -18.51 52.31
CA LEU A 5 -46.39 -17.53 52.79
C LEU A 5 -45.90 -16.10 52.51
N ASN A 6 -46.72 -15.41 51.73
CA ASN A 6 -46.71 -13.98 51.46
C ASN A 6 -46.76 -13.14 52.75
N GLU A 7 -45.90 -12.13 52.86
CA GLU A 7 -46.26 -10.89 53.55
C GLU A 7 -45.85 -9.67 52.71
N THR A 8 -46.85 -8.81 52.51
CA THR A 8 -46.82 -7.56 51.76
C THR A 8 -46.26 -6.41 52.61
N VAL A 9 -45.33 -5.66 52.03
CA VAL A 9 -44.73 -4.43 52.56
C VAL A 9 -45.75 -3.27 52.60
N PRO A 10 -45.92 -2.57 53.73
CA PRO A 10 -46.58 -1.25 53.75
C PRO A 10 -45.57 -0.12 53.45
N PRO A 11 -45.99 0.97 52.80
CA PRO A 11 -45.10 1.99 52.26
C PRO A 11 -44.78 3.09 53.27
N ASP A 12 -43.56 3.58 53.14
CA ASP A 12 -43.11 4.91 53.57
C ASP A 12 -42.93 5.11 55.09
N TRP A 13 -41.79 5.69 55.45
CA TRP A 13 -41.66 6.91 56.26
C TRP A 13 -40.17 7.18 56.45
N SER A 14 -39.72 8.11 55.61
CA SER A 14 -38.49 8.88 55.70
C SER A 14 -38.20 9.44 57.11
N ASN A 15 -36.90 9.69 57.35
CA ASN A 15 -36.33 10.63 58.31
C ASN A 15 -36.40 10.27 59.79
N GLN A 16 -35.41 9.51 60.28
CA GLN A 16 -34.82 9.75 61.61
C GLN A 16 -33.31 9.47 61.58
N GLN A 17 -32.51 10.54 61.62
CA GLN A 17 -31.11 10.48 62.04
C GLN A 17 -31.07 10.25 63.56
N PRO A 18 -30.30 9.28 64.08
CA PRO A 18 -29.93 9.30 65.48
C PRO A 18 -28.76 10.27 65.68
N ILE A 19 -29.02 11.29 66.48
CA ILE A 19 -28.07 12.24 67.06
C ILE A 19 -27.07 11.44 67.89
N ALA A 20 -25.78 11.69 67.70
CA ALA A 20 -24.73 11.16 68.56
C ALA A 20 -24.84 11.84 69.93
N ASP A 21 -25.11 11.05 70.98
CA ASP A 21 -24.94 11.51 72.35
C ASP A 21 -23.60 11.05 72.89
N LEU A 22 -22.78 12.04 73.23
CA LEU A 22 -21.48 11.92 73.85
C LEU A 22 -21.69 11.72 75.35
N ASN A 23 -21.46 10.51 75.86
CA ASN A 23 -20.78 10.25 77.14
C ASN A 23 -20.99 8.81 77.56
N GLU A 24 -20.00 7.95 77.32
CA GLU A 24 -19.67 6.93 78.29
C GLU A 24 -18.17 6.63 78.24
N THR A 25 -17.56 6.72 79.40
CA THR A 25 -16.13 6.59 79.65
C THR A 25 -15.77 5.11 79.71
N VAL A 26 -14.76 4.71 78.93
CA VAL A 26 -14.21 3.35 78.89
C VAL A 26 -13.43 3.08 80.18
N PRO A 27 -13.73 2.01 80.95
CA PRO A 27 -12.79 1.47 81.91
C PRO A 27 -11.75 0.60 81.20
N LEU A 28 -10.47 0.87 81.49
CA LEU A 28 -9.35 0.03 81.10
C LEU A 28 -9.50 -1.36 81.71
N ASP A 29 -9.56 -2.36 80.85
CA ASP A 29 -8.88 -3.65 80.89
C ASP A 29 -9.77 -4.66 80.17
N TRP A 30 -9.24 -5.31 79.14
CA TRP A 30 -9.62 -6.62 78.58
C TRP A 30 -8.81 -6.84 77.31
N SER A 31 -7.50 -6.96 77.49
CA SER A 31 -6.63 -7.54 76.47
C SER A 31 -6.71 -9.07 76.53
N ASN A 32 -6.99 -9.65 75.36
CA ASN A 32 -6.75 -11.05 74.98
C ASN A 32 -7.80 -12.10 75.36
N ARG A 33 -8.95 -12.04 74.67
CA ARG A 33 -9.53 -13.25 74.05
C ARG A 33 -9.62 -13.04 72.54
N GLN A 34 -8.93 -13.87 71.78
CA GLN A 34 -9.14 -13.98 70.33
C GLN A 34 -10.56 -14.50 70.05
N PRO A 35 -11.29 -13.90 69.11
CA PRO A 35 -12.26 -14.63 68.31
C PRO A 35 -11.59 -15.04 66.99
N THR A 36 -11.57 -16.34 66.74
CA THR A 36 -11.36 -16.92 65.41
C THR A 36 -12.40 -16.34 64.46
N ALA A 37 -12.02 -15.34 63.67
CA ALA A 37 -12.84 -14.87 62.56
C ALA A 37 -12.68 -15.88 61.40
N ASP A 38 -13.80 -16.51 61.04
CA ASP A 38 -13.92 -17.32 59.84
C ASP A 38 -13.39 -16.56 58.62
N LEU A 39 -12.34 -17.11 58.01
CA LEU A 39 -11.84 -16.71 56.71
C LEU A 39 -12.86 -17.14 55.65
N ASN A 40 -13.76 -16.24 55.26
CA ASN A 40 -14.36 -16.17 53.92
C ASN A 40 -15.27 -14.94 53.81
N GLU A 41 -14.68 -13.75 53.69
CA GLU A 41 -15.39 -12.60 53.12
C GLU A 41 -14.93 -12.39 51.68
N SER A 42 -15.79 -12.78 50.74
CA SER A 42 -15.70 -12.35 49.34
C SER A 42 -16.37 -10.98 49.21
N ILE A 43 -15.59 -9.93 49.01
CA ILE A 43 -16.15 -8.60 48.71
C ILE A 43 -16.58 -8.59 47.24
N SER A 44 -17.90 -8.55 47.03
CA SER A 44 -18.50 -8.26 45.73
C SER A 44 -18.57 -6.75 45.49
N ASN A 45 -18.05 -6.32 44.34
CA ASN A 45 -18.23 -5.03 43.68
C ASN A 45 -17.69 -3.78 44.38
N ALA A 46 -16.59 -3.26 43.82
CA ALA A 46 -16.30 -1.83 43.85
C ALA A 46 -15.97 -1.37 42.42
N SER A 47 -16.93 -0.70 41.78
CA SER A 47 -16.77 -0.04 40.49
C SER A 47 -16.12 1.33 40.71
N GLY A 48 -14.80 1.42 40.49
CA GLY A 48 -14.04 2.67 40.46
C GLY A 48 -12.52 2.44 40.46
N PRO A 49 -11.73 3.30 39.79
CA PRO A 49 -10.26 3.16 39.68
C PRO A 49 -9.53 3.46 40.99
N THR A 50 -10.25 3.94 42.01
CA THR A 50 -9.81 4.07 43.39
C THR A 50 -10.93 3.60 44.31
N ALA A 51 -11.36 2.34 44.15
CA ALA A 51 -11.95 1.66 45.29
C ALA A 51 -10.86 1.59 46.35
N ASN A 52 -11.02 2.34 47.45
CA ASN A 52 -10.15 2.25 48.61
C ASN A 52 -9.86 0.77 48.85
N LEU A 53 -8.61 0.36 48.60
CA LEU A 53 -8.06 -0.81 49.26
C LEU A 53 -8.19 -0.48 50.74
N GLN A 54 -9.29 -0.91 51.37
CA GLN A 54 -9.21 -1.30 52.76
C GLN A 54 -8.01 -2.23 52.79
N THR A 55 -6.94 -1.76 53.46
CA THR A 55 -5.66 -2.42 53.61
C THR A 55 -5.88 -3.70 54.41
N CYS A 56 -6.45 -4.68 53.75
CA CYS A 56 -6.65 -6.00 54.27
C CYS A 56 -5.28 -6.66 54.26
N LYS A 57 -4.60 -6.62 55.41
CA LYS A 57 -3.24 -7.14 55.63
C LYS A 57 -3.06 -8.63 55.27
N ASN A 58 -4.13 -9.35 54.89
CA ASN A 58 -4.11 -10.76 54.50
C ASN A 58 -5.04 -11.10 53.30
N CYS A 59 -5.56 -10.13 52.55
CA CYS A 59 -6.41 -10.45 51.39
C CYS A 59 -5.53 -10.83 50.18
N LYS A 60 -5.56 -12.11 49.81
CA LYS A 60 -4.96 -12.62 48.58
C LYS A 60 -5.85 -12.15 47.41
N VAL A 61 -5.35 -11.30 46.52
CA VAL A 61 -6.09 -10.94 45.29
C VAL A 61 -6.16 -12.18 44.40
N ILE A 62 -7.33 -12.84 44.37
CA ILE A 62 -7.52 -14.10 43.62
C ILE A 62 -7.93 -13.82 42.16
N LYS A 63 -8.54 -12.67 41.86
CA LYS A 63 -8.99 -12.29 40.51
C LYS A 63 -9.13 -10.77 40.38
N CYS A 64 -8.65 -10.19 39.28
CA CYS A 64 -8.84 -8.77 38.97
C CYS A 64 -10.23 -8.50 38.36
N PRO A 65 -10.73 -7.25 38.44
CA PRO A 65 -11.94 -6.83 37.73
C PRO A 65 -11.83 -7.06 36.20
N GLU A 66 -12.96 -7.12 35.51
CA GLU A 66 -12.96 -7.15 34.04
C GLU A 66 -12.22 -5.93 33.47
N GLY A 67 -11.44 -6.15 32.40
CA GLY A 67 -10.55 -5.13 31.85
C GLY A 67 -9.20 -4.99 32.58
N PHE A 68 -8.93 -5.78 33.62
CA PHE A 68 -7.65 -5.76 34.33
C PHE A 68 -7.00 -7.16 34.38
N TYR A 69 -5.67 -7.22 34.32
CA TYR A 69 -4.90 -8.44 34.53
C TYR A 69 -4.00 -8.31 35.76
N TYR A 70 -3.79 -9.43 36.46
CA TYR A 70 -2.98 -9.43 37.67
C TYR A 70 -1.49 -9.52 37.35
N ASN A 71 -0.71 -8.52 37.77
CA ASN A 71 0.73 -8.56 37.67
C ASN A 71 1.34 -9.12 38.97
N LYS A 72 1.92 -10.32 38.88
CA LYS A 72 2.54 -11.02 40.03
C LYS A 72 3.74 -10.28 40.64
N GLN A 73 4.45 -9.47 39.86
CA GLN A 73 5.66 -8.75 40.31
C GLN A 73 5.29 -7.50 41.12
N LEU A 74 4.24 -6.80 40.70
CA LEU A 74 3.74 -5.59 41.35
C LEU A 74 2.64 -5.87 42.38
N ALA A 75 2.14 -7.10 42.42
CA ALA A 75 1.00 -7.53 43.25
C ALA A 75 -0.27 -6.68 43.05
N GLU A 76 -0.42 -6.08 41.87
CA GLU A 76 -1.48 -5.13 41.53
C GLU A 76 -2.23 -5.56 40.26
N CYS A 77 -3.47 -5.08 40.13
CA CYS A 77 -4.28 -5.23 38.93
C CYS A 77 -3.96 -4.09 37.95
N ILE A 78 -3.44 -4.43 36.77
CA ILE A 78 -3.07 -3.48 35.73
C ILE A 78 -4.14 -3.49 34.65
N ASP A 79 -4.51 -2.29 34.21
CA ASP A 79 -5.44 -2.07 33.11
C ASP A 79 -4.98 -2.76 31.82
N VAL A 80 -5.91 -3.39 31.11
CA VAL A 80 -5.65 -4.00 29.81
C VAL A 80 -5.80 -2.94 28.75
N ASP A 81 -4.69 -2.56 28.11
CA ASP A 81 -4.77 -1.67 26.95
C ASP A 81 -5.30 -2.43 25.72
N GLU A 82 -6.61 -2.36 25.47
CA GLU A 82 -7.24 -3.01 24.31
C GLU A 82 -6.83 -2.36 22.99
N CYS A 83 -6.45 -1.08 23.01
CA CYS A 83 -6.01 -0.33 21.84
C CYS A 83 -4.59 -0.76 21.42
N ALA A 84 -3.66 -0.90 22.37
CA ALA A 84 -2.31 -1.39 22.10
C ALA A 84 -2.29 -2.86 21.65
N SER A 85 -3.20 -3.67 22.18
CA SER A 85 -3.31 -5.09 21.80
C SER A 85 -4.10 -5.31 20.50
N ASN A 86 -4.71 -4.26 19.92
CA ASN A 86 -5.59 -4.32 18.74
C ASN A 86 -6.72 -5.37 18.85
N LYS A 87 -7.13 -5.67 20.10
CA LYS A 87 -8.23 -6.59 20.43
C LYS A 87 -9.59 -5.89 20.45
N HIS A 88 -9.59 -4.57 20.36
CA HIS A 88 -10.80 -3.76 20.27
C HIS A 88 -11.52 -3.93 18.91
N PHE A 89 -12.82 -3.63 18.91
CA PHE A 89 -13.68 -3.67 17.72
C PHE A 89 -14.17 -2.27 17.35
N CYS A 90 -13.29 -1.27 17.43
CA CYS A 90 -13.60 0.07 16.93
C CYS A 90 -13.42 0.12 15.42
N SER A 91 -14.41 0.70 14.74
CA SER A 91 -14.40 0.96 13.30
C SER A 91 -13.23 1.82 12.87
N GLN A 92 -12.90 2.84 13.69
CA GLN A 92 -11.84 3.80 13.44
C GLN A 92 -10.93 3.87 14.68
N LYS A 93 -10.96 4.97 15.43
CA LYS A 93 -10.03 5.23 16.54
C LYS A 93 -10.48 4.56 17.83
N CYS A 94 -9.51 4.10 18.62
CA CYS A 94 -9.70 3.53 19.96
C CYS A 94 -9.08 4.43 21.02
N ILE A 95 -9.75 4.57 22.15
CA ILE A 95 -9.25 5.25 23.34
C ILE A 95 -9.32 4.29 24.52
N ASN A 96 -8.16 3.96 25.07
CA ASN A 96 -8.08 3.12 26.26
C ASN A 96 -8.57 3.89 27.49
N LYS A 97 -9.37 3.24 28.33
CA LYS A 97 -9.85 3.77 29.61
C LYS A 97 -9.62 2.72 30.70
N PRO A 98 -9.53 3.12 31.97
CA PRO A 98 -9.41 2.14 33.05
C PRO A 98 -10.59 1.15 33.05
N GLY A 99 -10.31 -0.12 32.75
CA GLY A 99 -11.24 -1.24 32.72
C GLY A 99 -12.05 -1.43 31.44
N SER A 100 -11.85 -0.60 30.41
CA SER A 100 -12.58 -0.68 29.12
C SER A 100 -11.96 0.24 28.07
N TYR A 101 -12.46 0.22 26.84
CA TYR A 101 -12.11 1.20 25.82
C TYR A 101 -13.35 1.90 25.25
N ASP A 102 -13.14 3.10 24.72
CA ASP A 102 -14.12 3.84 23.92
C ASP A 102 -13.68 3.92 22.46
N CYS A 103 -14.65 4.02 21.56
CA CYS A 103 -14.40 4.21 20.14
C CYS A 103 -14.73 5.64 19.72
N GLU A 104 -13.84 6.25 18.96
CA GLU A 104 -14.04 7.56 18.33
C GLU A 104 -14.06 7.44 16.82
N CYS A 105 -14.80 8.35 16.19
CA CYS A 105 -14.84 8.48 14.74
C CYS A 105 -14.15 9.77 14.30
N PHE A 106 -13.66 9.78 13.05
CA PHE A 106 -13.04 10.91 12.40
C PHE A 106 -14.10 11.97 12.05
N GLY A 107 -14.40 12.85 13.01
CA GLY A 107 -15.29 14.00 12.80
C GLY A 107 -14.60 15.08 11.97
N PRO A 108 -15.33 15.79 11.07
CA PRO A 108 -16.79 15.81 10.85
C PRO A 108 -17.32 14.77 9.83
N LEU A 109 -16.45 13.95 9.25
CA LEU A 109 -16.78 13.04 8.14
C LEU A 109 -17.57 11.80 8.58
N TYR A 110 -17.36 11.37 9.82
CA TYR A 110 -18.05 10.24 10.43
C TYR A 110 -18.71 10.61 11.75
N ARG A 111 -19.75 9.86 12.10
CA ARG A 111 -20.43 9.93 13.41
C ARG A 111 -20.48 8.55 14.04
N LEU A 112 -20.39 8.52 15.37
CA LEU A 112 -20.45 7.28 16.14
C LEU A 112 -21.89 6.75 16.13
N ALA A 113 -22.03 5.47 15.78
CA ALA A 113 -23.31 4.77 15.81
C ALA A 113 -23.75 4.51 17.26
N ARG A 114 -25.04 4.19 17.46
CA ARG A 114 -25.63 3.89 18.78
C ARG A 114 -24.98 2.71 19.51
N ASN A 115 -24.24 1.86 18.81
CA ASN A 115 -23.52 0.73 19.38
C ASN A 115 -22.15 1.12 19.97
N ASN A 116 -21.79 2.41 19.95
CA ASN A 116 -20.51 2.96 20.42
C ASN A 116 -19.26 2.28 19.84
N ARG A 117 -19.37 1.64 18.67
CA ARG A 117 -18.26 0.90 18.03
C ARG A 117 -18.10 1.20 16.55
N ARG A 118 -19.23 1.38 15.84
CA ARG A 118 -19.24 1.63 14.40
C ARG A 118 -19.31 3.11 14.07
N CYS A 119 -18.70 3.48 12.96
CA CYS A 119 -18.71 4.83 12.44
C CYS A 119 -19.51 4.87 11.15
N TYR A 120 -20.51 5.74 11.06
CA TYR A 120 -21.28 5.94 9.84
C TYR A 120 -20.92 7.28 9.20
N ARG A 121 -20.86 7.27 7.87
CA ARG A 121 -20.48 8.43 7.06
C ARG A 121 -21.56 9.51 7.10
N THR A 122 -21.16 10.78 7.05
CA THR A 122 -22.08 11.93 7.09
C THR A 122 -22.46 12.47 5.72
N ASP A 123 -21.66 12.22 4.67
CA ASP A 123 -22.04 12.55 3.29
C ASP A 123 -23.00 11.52 2.69
N ASN A 124 -23.51 11.87 1.51
CA ASN A 124 -24.43 11.05 0.72
C ASN A 124 -23.80 10.64 -0.63
N GLU A 125 -22.47 10.67 -0.76
CA GLU A 125 -21.77 10.25 -1.97
C GLU A 125 -21.86 8.72 -2.09
N SER A 126 -22.22 8.26 -3.29
CA SER A 126 -22.30 6.83 -3.58
C SER A 126 -20.93 6.26 -3.91
N VAL A 127 -20.66 5.08 -3.38
CA VAL A 127 -19.42 4.34 -3.62
C VAL A 127 -19.52 3.56 -4.90
N LEU A 128 -18.45 3.60 -5.69
CA LEU A 128 -18.29 2.78 -6.87
C LEU A 128 -17.10 1.83 -6.68
N PHE A 129 -17.13 0.69 -7.35
CA PHE A 129 -16.02 -0.26 -7.36
C PHE A 129 -15.48 -0.37 -8.77
N PHE A 130 -14.18 -0.17 -8.91
CA PHE A 130 -13.48 -0.46 -10.15
C PHE A 130 -12.91 -1.87 -10.07
N LEU A 131 -13.14 -2.67 -11.10
CA LEU A 131 -12.71 -4.06 -11.18
C LEU A 131 -12.01 -4.33 -12.50
N ALA A 132 -10.78 -4.82 -12.45
CA ALA A 132 -10.08 -5.35 -13.62
C ALA A 132 -10.64 -6.73 -13.95
N HIS A 133 -11.26 -6.86 -15.11
CA HIS A 133 -11.86 -8.12 -15.55
C HIS A 133 -11.67 -8.35 -17.05
N SER A 134 -10.93 -9.42 -17.37
CA SER A 134 -10.63 -9.84 -18.74
C SER A 134 -9.84 -8.79 -19.54
N HIS A 135 -10.56 -7.92 -20.25
CA HIS A 135 -10.03 -6.97 -21.23
C HIS A 135 -10.42 -5.52 -20.94
N SER A 136 -10.89 -5.24 -19.73
CA SER A 136 -11.41 -3.92 -19.37
C SER A 136 -11.40 -3.72 -17.86
N VAL A 137 -11.42 -2.45 -17.45
CA VAL A 137 -11.78 -2.04 -16.10
C VAL A 137 -13.25 -1.68 -16.07
N TRP A 138 -13.99 -2.27 -15.14
CA TRP A 138 -15.43 -2.11 -14.99
C TRP A 138 -15.73 -1.23 -13.80
N ASN A 139 -16.64 -0.28 -13.95
CA ASN A 139 -17.26 0.48 -12.88
C ASN A 139 -18.55 -0.22 -12.44
N ILE A 140 -18.63 -0.56 -11.17
CA ILE A 140 -19.70 -1.35 -10.57
C ILE A 140 -20.29 -0.53 -9.42
N THR A 141 -21.60 -0.35 -9.40
CA THR A 141 -22.28 0.31 -8.27
C THR A 141 -22.23 -0.53 -7.01
N TYR A 142 -22.34 0.09 -5.83
CA TYR A 142 -22.31 -0.61 -4.54
C TYR A 142 -23.31 -1.77 -4.40
N ASN A 143 -24.44 -1.70 -5.11
CA ASN A 143 -25.48 -2.74 -5.15
C ASN A 143 -25.36 -3.72 -6.33
N ALA A 144 -24.28 -3.60 -7.12
CA ALA A 144 -24.01 -4.35 -8.35
C ALA A 144 -25.12 -4.32 -9.42
N LYS A 145 -26.08 -3.39 -9.33
CA LYS A 145 -27.19 -3.27 -10.30
C LYS A 145 -26.75 -2.66 -11.64
N SER A 146 -25.76 -1.79 -11.63
CA SER A 146 -25.24 -1.14 -12.82
C SER A 146 -23.76 -1.46 -12.99
N GLN A 147 -23.39 -1.76 -14.24
CA GLN A 147 -22.04 -2.12 -14.64
C GLN A 147 -21.70 -1.34 -15.91
N LEU A 148 -20.60 -0.61 -15.89
CA LEU A 148 -20.14 0.21 -17.00
C LEU A 148 -18.68 -0.11 -17.30
N LYS A 149 -18.38 -0.49 -18.56
CA LYS A 149 -16.99 -0.64 -19.00
C LYS A 149 -16.33 0.74 -19.10
N LEU A 150 -15.21 0.92 -18.40
CA LEU A 150 -14.44 2.16 -18.42
C LEU A 150 -13.41 2.15 -19.55
N VAL A 151 -12.61 1.08 -19.61
CA VAL A 151 -11.60 0.89 -20.66
C VAL A 151 -12.26 0.19 -21.86
N PRO A 152 -12.29 0.79 -23.05
CA PRO A 152 -12.94 0.19 -24.22
C PRO A 152 -12.27 -1.14 -24.61
N SER A 153 -13.04 -2.24 -24.61
CA SER A 153 -12.54 -3.61 -24.87
C SER A 153 -12.17 -3.88 -26.34
N ASN A 154 -12.19 -2.86 -27.20
CA ASN A 154 -12.19 -3.02 -28.67
C ASN A 154 -10.82 -3.46 -29.22
N ARG A 155 -9.80 -3.64 -28.36
CA ARG A 155 -8.38 -3.69 -28.75
C ARG A 155 -7.58 -4.90 -28.24
N ALA A 156 -8.25 -5.99 -27.84
CA ALA A 156 -7.61 -7.20 -27.28
C ALA A 156 -6.76 -6.99 -26.00
N GLU A 157 -6.79 -5.79 -25.42
CA GLU A 157 -6.00 -5.36 -24.26
C GLU A 157 -6.25 -6.27 -23.06
N LYS A 158 -5.22 -6.64 -22.31
CA LYS A 158 -5.37 -7.43 -21.06
C LYS A 158 -4.96 -6.54 -19.90
N VAL A 159 -5.97 -6.09 -19.15
CA VAL A 159 -5.77 -5.22 -17.99
C VAL A 159 -5.87 -6.06 -16.72
N ALA A 160 -4.74 -6.20 -16.02
CA ALA A 160 -4.70 -6.91 -14.74
C ALA A 160 -4.70 -5.93 -13.55
N MET A 161 -4.01 -4.80 -13.70
CA MET A 161 -3.82 -3.82 -12.63
C MET A 161 -4.12 -2.42 -13.11
N PHE A 162 -4.63 -1.62 -12.19
CA PHE A 162 -4.93 -0.22 -12.40
C PHE A 162 -4.94 0.48 -11.04
N ASP A 163 -4.80 1.80 -11.11
CA ASP A 163 -5.07 2.73 -10.03
C ASP A 163 -5.61 4.03 -10.63
N TYR A 164 -6.10 4.95 -9.83
CA TYR A 164 -6.79 6.14 -10.35
C TYR A 164 -6.35 7.41 -9.65
N ASP A 165 -6.63 8.53 -10.29
CA ASP A 165 -6.52 9.86 -9.73
C ASP A 165 -7.90 10.51 -9.76
N LEU A 166 -8.49 10.65 -8.58
CA LEU A 166 -9.82 11.20 -8.39
C LEU A 166 -9.87 12.70 -8.66
N LYS A 167 -8.76 13.43 -8.46
CA LYS A 167 -8.69 14.88 -8.66
C LYS A 167 -8.81 15.22 -10.14
N GLU A 168 -8.02 14.56 -10.99
CA GLU A 168 -8.05 14.80 -12.45
C GLU A 168 -8.98 13.84 -13.22
N LYS A 169 -9.69 12.94 -12.52
CA LYS A 169 -10.57 11.94 -13.12
C LYS A 169 -9.84 11.05 -14.14
N LYS A 170 -8.62 10.62 -13.80
CA LYS A 170 -7.80 9.74 -14.66
C LYS A 170 -7.73 8.34 -14.09
N LEU A 171 -7.77 7.33 -14.96
CA LEU A 171 -7.57 5.93 -14.62
C LEU A 171 -6.29 5.44 -15.30
N TYR A 172 -5.30 5.06 -14.50
CA TYR A 172 -4.01 4.54 -14.94
C TYR A 172 -4.03 3.03 -14.88
N TYR A 173 -3.59 2.35 -15.94
CA TYR A 173 -3.62 0.89 -16.00
C TYR A 173 -2.45 0.34 -16.80
N VAL A 174 -2.09 -0.90 -16.48
CA VAL A 174 -1.06 -1.65 -17.20
C VAL A 174 -1.75 -2.54 -18.21
N ASP A 175 -1.43 -2.33 -19.49
CA ASP A 175 -1.81 -3.24 -20.57
C ASP A 175 -0.69 -4.25 -20.78
N LEU A 176 -0.97 -5.49 -20.35
CA LEU A 176 -0.03 -6.61 -20.46
C LEU A 176 0.18 -7.07 -21.90
N THR A 177 -0.74 -6.76 -22.83
CA THR A 177 -0.59 -7.17 -24.23
C THR A 177 0.31 -6.23 -25.01
N ARG A 178 0.23 -4.93 -24.72
CA ARG A 178 1.05 -3.89 -25.35
C ARG A 178 2.31 -3.55 -24.57
N ASN A 179 2.49 -4.17 -23.40
CA ASN A 179 3.60 -3.90 -22.49
C ASN A 179 3.76 -2.40 -22.20
N SER A 180 2.65 -1.75 -21.82
CA SER A 180 2.60 -0.29 -21.66
C SER A 180 1.74 0.15 -20.48
N ILE A 181 2.11 1.28 -19.88
CA ILE A 181 1.29 1.98 -18.90
C ILE A 181 0.54 3.08 -19.64
N GLN A 182 -0.78 3.09 -19.46
CA GLN A 182 -1.67 3.99 -20.15
C GLN A 182 -2.64 4.63 -19.17
N TYR A 183 -3.23 5.75 -19.55
CA TYR A 183 -4.38 6.30 -18.83
C TYR A 183 -5.51 6.70 -19.77
N ILE A 184 -6.72 6.68 -19.21
CA ILE A 184 -7.92 7.28 -19.81
C ILE A 184 -8.46 8.37 -18.90
N ASN A 185 -9.13 9.36 -19.49
CA ASN A 185 -9.95 10.28 -18.72
C ASN A 185 -11.33 9.63 -18.50
N LEU A 186 -11.81 9.61 -17.26
CA LEU A 186 -13.12 9.03 -16.92
C LEU A 186 -14.28 9.84 -17.52
N LEU A 187 -14.07 11.11 -17.85
CA LEU A 187 -15.02 11.97 -18.55
C LEU A 187 -14.95 11.77 -20.08
N ASP A 188 -13.74 11.67 -20.65
CA ASP A 188 -13.50 11.36 -22.06
C ASP A 188 -12.75 10.02 -22.21
N ARG A 189 -13.54 8.95 -22.29
CA ARG A 189 -13.05 7.57 -22.34
C ARG A 189 -12.60 7.11 -23.73
N ASN A 190 -12.75 7.95 -24.75
CA ASN A 190 -12.43 7.59 -26.13
C ASN A 190 -10.95 7.76 -26.44
N ARG A 191 -10.24 8.56 -25.65
CA ARG A 191 -8.81 8.84 -25.82
C ARG A 191 -8.00 8.07 -24.80
N VAL A 192 -7.04 7.32 -25.32
CA VAL A 192 -6.07 6.56 -24.54
C VAL A 192 -4.73 7.24 -24.68
N HIS A 193 -4.11 7.56 -23.55
CA HIS A 193 -2.80 8.20 -23.49
C HIS A 193 -1.77 7.21 -22.98
N VAL A 194 -0.63 7.10 -23.67
CA VAL A 194 0.46 6.21 -23.28
C VAL A 194 1.48 7.00 -22.47
N ILE A 195 1.81 6.51 -21.27
CA ILE A 195 2.79 7.10 -20.34
C ILE A 195 4.15 6.43 -20.53
N GLN A 196 4.14 5.11 -20.69
CA GLN A 196 5.34 4.30 -20.85
C GLN A 196 5.03 3.12 -21.75
N ASN A 197 5.92 2.82 -22.71
CA ASN A 197 5.75 1.77 -23.72
C ASN A 197 6.96 0.81 -23.81
N HIS A 198 7.88 0.91 -22.86
CA HIS A 198 9.08 0.09 -22.74
C HIS A 198 9.26 -0.27 -21.26
N ASP A 199 9.99 -1.34 -20.96
CA ASP A 199 10.32 -1.69 -19.57
C ASP A 199 9.13 -1.92 -18.62
N ILE A 200 8.02 -2.46 -19.14
CA ILE A 200 6.81 -2.75 -18.35
C ILE A 200 6.63 -4.25 -18.04
N GLU A 201 7.38 -5.12 -18.71
CA GLU A 201 7.16 -6.56 -18.60
C GLU A 201 7.45 -7.04 -17.18
N GLY A 202 6.58 -7.87 -16.60
CA GLY A 202 6.75 -8.31 -15.21
C GLY A 202 6.41 -7.24 -14.17
N THR A 203 5.63 -6.21 -14.54
CA THR A 203 5.00 -5.32 -13.55
C THR A 203 3.94 -6.11 -12.78
N GLU A 204 4.04 -6.09 -11.45
CA GLU A 204 3.14 -6.80 -10.53
C GLU A 204 2.25 -5.85 -9.70
N GLY A 205 2.68 -4.60 -9.50
CA GLY A 205 1.89 -3.58 -8.81
C GLY A 205 2.10 -2.17 -9.32
N ILE A 206 1.05 -1.36 -9.28
CA ILE A 206 1.11 0.09 -9.45
C ILE A 206 0.38 0.80 -8.31
N ALA A 207 0.87 1.98 -7.95
CA ALA A 207 0.20 2.85 -6.98
C ALA A 207 0.39 4.33 -7.36
N ILE A 208 -0.69 5.10 -7.27
CA ILE A 208 -0.70 6.52 -7.56
C ILE A 208 -0.58 7.30 -6.26
N ASP A 209 0.35 8.25 -6.23
CA ASP A 209 0.38 9.32 -5.25
C ASP A 209 -0.40 10.51 -5.78
N TRP A 210 -1.66 10.59 -5.35
CA TRP A 210 -2.58 11.66 -5.74
C TRP A 210 -2.22 13.02 -5.14
N VAL A 211 -1.40 13.06 -4.08
CA VAL A 211 -0.97 14.28 -3.39
C VAL A 211 0.23 14.90 -4.10
N HIS A 212 1.32 14.15 -4.24
CA HIS A 212 2.58 14.64 -4.82
C HIS A 212 2.73 14.39 -6.31
N ARG A 213 1.70 13.78 -6.94
CA ARG A 213 1.58 13.63 -8.40
C ARG A 213 2.62 12.70 -9.02
N ASN A 214 2.88 11.57 -8.36
CA ASN A 214 3.79 10.53 -8.81
C ASN A 214 3.06 9.18 -9.03
N LEU A 215 3.62 8.34 -9.90
CA LEU A 215 3.24 6.96 -10.15
C LEU A 215 4.38 6.05 -9.68
N TYR A 216 4.05 5.08 -8.84
CA TYR A 216 4.99 4.05 -8.40
C TYR A 216 4.68 2.74 -9.12
N THR A 217 5.73 2.08 -9.60
CA THR A 217 5.62 0.81 -10.33
C THR A 217 6.56 -0.21 -9.72
N LEU A 218 6.01 -1.37 -9.38
CA LEU A 218 6.74 -2.49 -8.80
C LEU A 218 6.85 -3.59 -9.85
N ARG A 219 8.07 -3.79 -10.36
CA ARG A 219 8.39 -4.65 -11.49
C ARG A 219 9.56 -5.55 -11.15
N TYR A 220 9.44 -6.85 -11.39
CA TYR A 220 10.45 -7.86 -11.09
C TYR A 220 11.02 -7.76 -9.66
N LYS A 221 12.11 -7.01 -9.46
CA LYS A 221 12.77 -6.82 -8.15
C LYS A 221 12.98 -5.35 -7.80
N GLN A 222 12.39 -4.47 -8.60
CA GLN A 222 12.67 -3.04 -8.61
C GLN A 222 11.39 -2.24 -8.38
N LEU A 223 11.49 -1.23 -7.52
CA LEU A 223 10.47 -0.22 -7.34
C LEU A 223 10.93 1.08 -8.01
N HIS A 224 10.14 1.57 -8.95
CA HIS A 224 10.40 2.84 -9.62
C HIS A 224 9.36 3.88 -9.23
N VAL A 225 9.77 5.14 -9.29
CA VAL A 225 8.91 6.31 -9.25
C VAL A 225 8.96 7.02 -10.58
N GLN A 226 7.81 7.46 -11.07
CA GLN A 226 7.66 8.19 -12.32
C GLN A 226 6.71 9.37 -12.10
N ARG A 227 6.89 10.46 -12.84
CA ARG A 227 5.87 11.51 -12.88
C ARG A 227 4.60 11.01 -13.57
N LEU A 228 3.44 11.55 -13.18
CA LEU A 228 2.16 11.19 -13.81
C LEU A 228 2.06 11.56 -15.30
N ASP A 229 2.92 12.46 -15.79
CA ASP A 229 3.02 12.82 -17.21
C ASP A 229 3.90 11.86 -18.03
N GLY A 230 4.64 10.97 -17.36
CA GLY A 230 5.52 9.98 -17.97
C GLY A 230 6.93 10.44 -18.31
N LEU A 231 7.26 11.73 -18.15
CA LEU A 231 8.52 12.30 -18.66
C LEU A 231 9.78 11.76 -17.98
N TYR A 232 9.75 11.62 -16.66
CA TYR A 232 10.90 11.21 -15.88
C TYR A 232 10.55 10.03 -14.98
N ARG A 233 11.45 9.03 -14.97
CA ARG A 233 11.39 7.82 -14.16
C ARG A 233 12.71 7.61 -13.42
N ALA A 234 12.67 7.27 -12.15
CA ALA A 234 13.82 6.95 -11.33
C ALA A 234 13.61 5.62 -10.57
N LEU A 235 14.71 4.91 -10.35
CA LEU A 235 14.75 3.68 -9.55
C LEU A 235 14.91 4.06 -8.06
N LEU A 236 14.00 3.58 -7.21
CA LEU A 236 14.04 3.82 -5.75
C LEU A 236 14.68 2.68 -4.98
N TYR A 237 14.27 1.45 -5.29
CA TYR A 237 14.78 0.25 -4.62
C TYR A 237 15.12 -0.81 -5.67
N ASP A 238 16.31 -1.39 -5.55
CA ASP A 238 16.80 -2.45 -6.45
C ASP A 238 17.27 -3.66 -5.64
N GLY A 239 16.95 -4.85 -6.12
CA GLY A 239 17.31 -6.12 -5.46
C GLY A 239 16.68 -6.38 -4.09
N PHE A 240 15.82 -5.50 -3.58
CA PHE A 240 15.14 -5.66 -2.29
C PHE A 240 14.04 -6.73 -2.33
N PHE A 241 13.36 -6.85 -3.48
CA PHE A 241 12.28 -7.80 -3.71
C PHE A 241 12.78 -9.06 -4.41
N GLN A 242 12.08 -10.17 -4.23
CA GLN A 242 12.29 -11.42 -4.95
C GLN A 242 11.14 -11.70 -5.91
N LEU A 243 9.92 -11.72 -5.37
CA LEU A 243 8.66 -11.96 -6.06
C LEU A 243 7.62 -10.99 -5.48
N PRO A 244 7.64 -9.72 -5.89
CA PRO A 244 6.69 -8.73 -5.42
C PRO A 244 5.28 -9.05 -5.93
N ARG A 245 4.26 -8.51 -5.26
CA ARG A 245 2.87 -8.67 -5.70
C ARG A 245 2.04 -7.41 -5.54
N ALA A 246 1.57 -7.10 -4.33
CA ALA A 246 0.73 -5.94 -4.12
C ALA A 246 1.57 -4.69 -3.82
N LEU A 247 1.10 -3.54 -4.29
CA LEU A 247 1.62 -2.21 -3.96
C LEU A 247 0.45 -1.27 -3.66
N VAL A 248 0.52 -0.53 -2.56
CA VAL A 248 -0.44 0.49 -2.16
C VAL A 248 0.28 1.71 -1.59
N ALA A 249 -0.25 2.91 -1.82
CA ALA A 249 0.35 4.17 -1.38
C ALA A 249 -0.44 4.82 -0.25
N TYR A 250 0.26 5.46 0.68
CA TYR A 250 -0.33 6.34 1.68
C TYR A 250 0.40 7.70 1.71
N PRO A 251 0.05 8.61 0.77
CA PRO A 251 0.79 9.86 0.58
C PRO A 251 0.85 10.81 1.77
N SER A 252 -0.21 10.88 2.59
CA SER A 252 -0.23 11.82 3.72
C SER A 252 0.80 11.49 4.81
N ILE A 253 1.21 10.23 4.91
CA ILE A 253 2.30 9.78 5.78
C ILE A 253 3.61 9.50 5.02
N ARG A 254 3.60 9.70 3.69
CA ARG A 254 4.79 9.62 2.80
C ARG A 254 5.40 8.21 2.71
N GLU A 255 4.55 7.18 2.84
CA GLU A 255 4.95 5.77 2.81
C GLU A 255 4.18 4.98 1.74
N LEU A 256 4.83 3.92 1.24
CA LEU A 256 4.26 2.87 0.40
C LEU A 256 4.27 1.56 1.17
N PHE A 257 3.32 0.68 0.88
CA PHE A 257 3.29 -0.67 1.42
C PHE A 257 3.28 -1.68 0.27
N ALA A 258 4.14 -2.69 0.38
CA ALA A 258 4.27 -3.72 -0.64
C ALA A 258 4.37 -5.11 -0.01
N SER A 259 4.01 -6.13 -0.79
CA SER A 259 4.14 -7.53 -0.41
C SER A 259 5.09 -8.28 -1.34
N ASP A 260 5.78 -9.26 -0.77
CA ASP A 260 6.66 -10.19 -1.47
C ASP A 260 6.35 -11.62 -1.03
N TRP A 261 6.25 -12.53 -2.00
CA TRP A 261 5.94 -13.95 -1.79
C TRP A 261 7.11 -14.87 -2.19
N GLY A 262 8.34 -14.34 -2.18
CA GLY A 262 9.56 -15.08 -2.45
C GLY A 262 9.85 -16.16 -1.41
N VAL A 263 11.08 -16.66 -1.41
CA VAL A 263 11.50 -17.76 -0.50
C VAL A 263 11.31 -17.39 0.97
N LYS A 264 11.49 -16.11 1.30
CA LYS A 264 11.19 -15.53 2.61
C LYS A 264 10.14 -14.44 2.41
N PRO A 265 8.84 -14.76 2.48
CA PRO A 265 7.78 -13.81 2.21
C PRO A 265 7.73 -12.72 3.28
N PHE A 266 7.36 -11.50 2.88
CA PHE A 266 7.24 -10.38 3.80
C PHE A 266 6.26 -9.32 3.31
N ILE A 267 5.80 -8.51 4.25
CA ILE A 267 5.14 -7.23 3.99
C ILE A 267 6.06 -6.13 4.49
N VAL A 268 6.24 -5.10 3.66
CA VAL A 268 7.20 -4.01 3.88
C VAL A 268 6.50 -2.66 3.80
N ARG A 269 6.95 -1.72 4.64
CA ARG A 269 6.70 -0.28 4.46
C ARG A 269 7.96 0.40 3.92
N LEU A 270 7.78 1.31 2.98
CA LEU A 270 8.85 1.93 2.20
C LEU A 270 8.63 3.45 2.19
N ALA A 271 9.69 4.22 2.37
CA ALA A 271 9.64 5.66 2.18
C ALA A 271 9.44 5.98 0.69
N MET A 272 8.57 6.94 0.39
CA MET A 272 8.28 7.40 -0.98
C MET A 272 9.49 8.03 -1.69
N ASP A 273 10.46 8.52 -0.93
CA ASP A 273 11.72 9.09 -1.42
C ASP A 273 12.84 8.06 -1.64
N GLY A 274 12.62 6.78 -1.29
CA GLY A 274 13.61 5.72 -1.40
C GLY A 274 14.60 5.61 -0.23
N THR A 275 14.47 6.42 0.82
CA THR A 275 15.49 6.52 1.88
C THR A 275 15.45 5.39 2.90
N GLN A 276 14.27 4.81 3.16
CA GLN A 276 14.09 3.82 4.21
C GLN A 276 13.10 2.71 3.81
N ALA A 277 13.50 1.46 4.05
CA ALA A 277 12.64 0.29 3.92
C ALA A 277 12.63 -0.50 5.24
N LYS A 278 11.44 -0.86 5.75
CA LYS A 278 11.29 -1.67 6.96
C LYS A 278 10.29 -2.79 6.75
N LYS A 279 10.75 -4.04 6.89
CA LYS A 279 9.86 -5.22 6.91
C LYS A 279 9.04 -5.21 8.20
N ILE A 280 7.72 -5.26 8.07
CA ILE A 280 6.78 -5.15 9.20
C ILE A 280 6.12 -6.48 9.55
N VAL A 281 5.94 -7.38 8.57
CA VAL A 281 5.44 -8.74 8.80
C VAL A 281 6.31 -9.73 8.04
N THR A 282 6.84 -10.74 8.74
CA THR A 282 7.75 -11.75 8.18
C THR A 282 7.44 -13.18 8.61
N GLU A 283 6.63 -13.35 9.65
CA GLU A 283 6.24 -14.66 10.19
C GLU A 283 4.87 -15.06 9.69
N ASN A 284 4.59 -16.37 9.62
CA ASN A 284 3.30 -16.90 9.19
C ASN A 284 2.79 -16.21 7.90
N LEU A 285 3.64 -16.10 6.89
CA LEU A 285 3.26 -15.61 5.57
C LEU A 285 3.68 -16.65 4.54
N VAL A 286 2.88 -16.84 3.51
CA VAL A 286 3.22 -17.66 2.36
C VAL A 286 2.96 -16.86 1.08
N TRP A 287 1.70 -16.55 0.74
CA TRP A 287 1.35 -15.81 -0.47
C TRP A 287 0.54 -14.54 -0.17
N PRO A 288 1.18 -13.46 0.34
CA PRO A 288 0.52 -12.17 0.59
C PRO A 288 0.15 -11.48 -0.74
N ASN A 289 -1.01 -11.81 -1.28
CA ASN A 289 -1.39 -11.46 -2.65
C ASN A 289 -1.97 -10.06 -2.81
N ALA A 290 -2.71 -9.62 -1.81
CA ALA A 290 -3.50 -8.40 -1.89
C ALA A 290 -3.27 -7.57 -0.63
N LEU A 291 -3.17 -6.26 -0.80
CA LEU A 291 -3.04 -5.28 0.29
C LEU A 291 -4.14 -4.22 0.17
N ALA A 292 -4.65 -3.78 1.32
CA ALA A 292 -5.55 -2.65 1.43
C ALA A 292 -5.25 -1.85 2.69
N ILE A 293 -5.35 -0.53 2.61
CA ILE A 293 -5.16 0.38 3.75
C ILE A 293 -6.52 0.91 4.16
N ASP A 294 -6.80 0.89 5.45
CA ASP A 294 -7.85 1.69 6.07
C ASP A 294 -7.23 3.00 6.56
N TYR A 295 -7.40 4.07 5.78
CA TYR A 295 -6.78 5.37 6.07
C TYR A 295 -7.33 6.05 7.33
N PHE A 296 -8.56 5.73 7.76
CA PHE A 296 -9.15 6.34 8.96
C PHE A 296 -8.77 5.60 10.23
N ALA A 297 -8.59 4.28 10.14
CA ALA A 297 -8.18 3.46 11.27
C ALA A 297 -6.65 3.21 11.32
N GLU A 298 -5.90 3.72 10.35
CA GLU A 298 -4.45 3.51 10.19
C GLU A 298 -4.05 2.02 10.31
N ARG A 299 -4.72 1.18 9.52
CA ARG A 299 -4.52 -0.27 9.53
C ARG A 299 -4.24 -0.81 8.14
N LEU A 300 -3.34 -1.79 8.10
CA LEU A 300 -3.02 -2.55 6.90
C LEU A 300 -3.73 -3.89 6.95
N TYR A 301 -4.40 -4.25 5.87
CA TYR A 301 -5.04 -5.54 5.69
C TYR A 301 -4.40 -6.25 4.51
N TRP A 302 -4.27 -7.57 4.63
CA TRP A 302 -3.75 -8.40 3.56
C TRP A 302 -4.48 -9.73 3.48
N ALA A 303 -4.48 -10.29 2.29
CA ALA A 303 -4.94 -11.65 2.06
C ALA A 303 -3.76 -12.56 1.73
N ASP A 304 -3.65 -13.67 2.46
CA ASP A 304 -2.73 -14.75 2.15
C ASP A 304 -3.49 -15.87 1.43
N ALA A 305 -3.24 -16.02 0.13
CA ALA A 305 -3.99 -16.93 -0.72
C ALA A 305 -3.52 -18.39 -0.68
N PHE A 306 -2.46 -18.69 0.07
CA PHE A 306 -2.09 -20.08 0.37
C PHE A 306 -2.64 -20.52 1.72
N ARG A 307 -2.65 -19.60 2.70
CA ARG A 307 -3.17 -19.86 4.03
C ARG A 307 -4.70 -19.70 4.12
N ASP A 308 -5.35 -19.21 3.07
CA ASP A 308 -6.77 -18.89 3.01
C ASP A 308 -7.23 -17.99 4.17
N VAL A 309 -6.46 -16.92 4.42
CA VAL A 309 -6.76 -15.96 5.49
C VAL A 309 -6.77 -14.52 4.98
N ILE A 310 -7.60 -13.70 5.62
CA ILE A 310 -7.47 -12.23 5.59
C ILE A 310 -7.10 -11.77 6.99
N GLU A 311 -6.00 -11.04 7.09
CA GLU A 311 -5.43 -10.55 8.33
C GLU A 311 -5.31 -9.02 8.30
N MET A 312 -5.16 -8.44 9.49
CA MET A 312 -5.01 -7.02 9.72
C MET A 312 -3.90 -6.79 10.74
N ALA A 313 -3.17 -5.68 10.61
CA ALA A 313 -2.27 -5.15 11.62
C ALA A 313 -2.29 -3.62 11.57
N ASN A 314 -1.67 -2.99 12.57
CA ASN A 314 -1.28 -1.58 12.50
C ASN A 314 -0.25 -1.39 11.37
N LEU A 315 -0.05 -0.15 10.92
CA LEU A 315 0.91 0.16 9.83
C LEU A 315 2.37 -0.23 10.16
N ASP A 316 2.71 -0.39 11.43
CA ASP A 316 4.02 -0.84 11.89
C ASP A 316 4.15 -2.38 12.00
N GLY A 317 3.07 -3.13 11.75
CA GLY A 317 2.98 -4.59 11.85
C GLY A 317 2.52 -5.10 13.22
N THR A 318 2.35 -4.24 14.21
CA THR A 318 1.86 -4.62 15.55
C THR A 318 0.35 -4.88 15.56
N GLY A 319 -0.15 -5.51 16.62
CA GLY A 319 -1.59 -5.75 16.76
C GLY A 319 -2.15 -6.68 15.69
N ARG A 320 -1.33 -7.61 15.17
CA ARG A 320 -1.75 -8.54 14.11
C ARG A 320 -2.93 -9.40 14.58
N ARG A 321 -3.95 -9.47 13.73
CA ARG A 321 -5.18 -10.22 13.98
C ARG A 321 -5.74 -10.82 12.69
N THR A 322 -6.19 -12.07 12.77
CA THR A 322 -6.94 -12.71 11.67
C THR A 322 -8.40 -12.27 11.70
N VAL A 323 -8.89 -11.78 10.55
CA VAL A 323 -10.27 -11.33 10.36
C VAL A 323 -11.12 -12.45 9.77
N ILE A 324 -10.61 -13.14 8.76
CA ILE A 324 -11.27 -14.27 8.09
C ILE A 324 -10.28 -15.42 7.99
N SER A 325 -10.70 -16.64 8.33
CA SER A 325 -9.89 -17.87 8.27
C SER A 325 -10.73 -19.07 7.83
N ASP A 326 -11.43 -18.92 6.70
CA ASP A 326 -12.32 -19.94 6.13
C ASP A 326 -11.93 -20.18 4.67
N ASP A 327 -11.43 -21.38 4.41
CA ASP A 327 -10.98 -21.88 3.10
C ASP A 327 -12.08 -21.80 2.04
N LYS A 328 -13.35 -21.91 2.45
CA LYS A 328 -14.49 -21.77 1.54
C LYS A 328 -14.82 -20.32 1.25
N LEU A 329 -14.45 -19.37 2.11
CA LEU A 329 -14.75 -17.95 1.94
C LEU A 329 -13.69 -17.21 1.11
N VAL A 330 -12.41 -17.49 1.36
CA VAL A 330 -11.26 -16.76 0.76
C VAL A 330 -10.23 -17.70 0.09
N PRO A 331 -10.65 -18.64 -0.78
CA PRO A 331 -9.78 -19.66 -1.36
C PRO A 331 -8.68 -19.13 -2.29
N HIS A 332 -8.88 -17.98 -2.95
CA HIS A 332 -7.84 -17.40 -3.79
C HIS A 332 -8.05 -15.90 -4.04
N VAL A 333 -7.75 -15.09 -3.04
CA VAL A 333 -7.87 -13.63 -3.11
C VAL A 333 -6.79 -13.03 -4.02
N PHE A 334 -7.19 -12.11 -4.90
CA PHE A 334 -6.27 -11.37 -5.78
C PHE A 334 -6.23 -9.87 -5.46
N GLY A 335 -7.39 -9.22 -5.38
CA GLY A 335 -7.52 -7.79 -5.10
C GLY A 335 -8.30 -7.57 -3.80
N LEU A 336 -7.94 -6.53 -3.06
CA LEU A 336 -8.52 -6.20 -1.76
C LEU A 336 -8.73 -4.69 -1.68
N THR A 337 -9.88 -4.26 -1.17
CA THR A 337 -10.15 -2.85 -0.85
C THR A 337 -11.03 -2.77 0.37
N ILE A 338 -10.87 -1.70 1.14
CA ILE A 338 -11.69 -1.44 2.33
C ILE A 338 -12.47 -0.18 2.09
N PHE A 339 -13.71 -0.18 2.54
CA PHE A 339 -14.52 1.01 2.52
C PHE A 339 -15.53 0.96 3.68
N ASP A 340 -15.59 2.05 4.46
CA ASP A 340 -16.33 2.13 5.73
C ASP A 340 -16.00 0.95 6.68
N ASP A 341 -17.01 0.17 7.07
CA ASP A 341 -16.91 -1.02 7.94
C ASP A 341 -16.86 -2.35 7.19
N THR A 342 -16.68 -2.29 5.87
CA THR A 342 -16.76 -3.48 5.01
C THR A 342 -15.44 -3.69 4.26
N ILE A 343 -14.99 -4.94 4.23
CA ILE A 343 -13.86 -5.38 3.41
C ILE A 343 -14.39 -6.06 2.15
N PHE A 344 -13.84 -5.69 1.00
CA PHE A 344 -14.22 -6.22 -0.31
C PHE A 344 -13.01 -6.87 -0.97
N TRP A 345 -13.21 -8.04 -1.58
CA TRP A 345 -12.14 -8.74 -2.28
C TRP A 345 -12.61 -9.37 -3.58
N SER A 346 -11.68 -9.49 -4.52
CA SER A 346 -11.84 -10.25 -5.75
C SER A 346 -11.22 -11.64 -5.58
N ASP A 347 -11.95 -12.68 -6.01
CA ASP A 347 -11.54 -14.07 -5.82
C ASP A 347 -11.58 -14.88 -7.14
N TRP A 348 -10.49 -15.60 -7.42
CA TRP A 348 -10.33 -16.39 -8.64
C TRP A 348 -11.12 -17.70 -8.65
N THR A 349 -11.32 -18.32 -7.48
CA THR A 349 -12.01 -19.60 -7.34
C THR A 349 -13.51 -19.40 -7.23
N ARG A 350 -13.95 -18.44 -6.41
CA ARG A 350 -15.38 -18.09 -6.23
C ARG A 350 -15.93 -17.23 -7.37
N ARG A 351 -15.03 -16.69 -8.22
CA ARG A 351 -15.34 -15.93 -9.44
C ARG A 351 -16.28 -14.77 -9.16
N GLY A 352 -15.77 -13.73 -8.52
CA GLY A 352 -16.57 -12.56 -8.23
C GLY A 352 -15.95 -11.58 -7.26
N ILE A 353 -16.74 -10.58 -6.88
CA ILE A 353 -16.47 -9.70 -5.75
C ILE A 353 -17.28 -10.21 -4.56
N LEU A 354 -16.61 -10.39 -3.43
CA LEU A 354 -17.21 -10.74 -2.15
C LEU A 354 -16.94 -9.65 -1.14
N PHE A 355 -17.74 -9.62 -0.08
CA PHE A 355 -17.55 -8.69 1.01
C PHE A 355 -17.96 -9.29 2.36
N ALA A 356 -17.41 -8.73 3.43
CA ALA A 356 -17.71 -9.08 4.81
C ALA A 356 -17.45 -7.88 5.73
N ASP A 357 -17.86 -7.98 6.99
CA ASP A 357 -17.51 -6.99 8.01
C ASP A 357 -15.99 -6.99 8.27
N LYS A 358 -15.35 -5.81 8.20
CA LYS A 358 -13.89 -5.70 8.28
C LYS A 358 -13.31 -6.05 9.65
N LEU A 359 -14.11 -5.98 10.72
CA LEU A 359 -13.65 -6.20 12.09
C LEU A 359 -13.91 -7.64 12.56
N THR A 360 -14.98 -8.27 12.09
CA THR A 360 -15.44 -9.59 12.56
C THR A 360 -15.31 -10.68 11.50
N GLY A 361 -15.20 -10.32 10.23
CA GLY A 361 -15.23 -11.27 9.11
C GLY A 361 -16.62 -11.91 8.88
N GLN A 362 -17.64 -11.50 9.63
CA GLN A 362 -18.99 -12.05 9.54
C GLN A 362 -19.80 -11.42 8.40
N ASN A 363 -20.99 -11.98 8.16
CA ASN A 363 -21.92 -11.56 7.11
C ASN A 363 -21.29 -11.58 5.71
N SER A 364 -20.45 -12.59 5.45
CA SER A 364 -19.82 -12.76 4.15
C SER A 364 -20.88 -13.07 3.09
N THR A 365 -20.94 -12.23 2.06
CA THR A 365 -21.82 -12.45 0.91
C THR A 365 -21.12 -12.05 -0.40
N ARG A 366 -21.67 -12.54 -1.52
CA ARG A 366 -21.14 -12.24 -2.85
C ARG A 366 -21.87 -11.04 -3.43
N LEU A 367 -21.14 -9.98 -3.75
CA LEU A 367 -21.67 -8.79 -4.39
C LEU A 367 -21.98 -9.03 -5.87
N MET A 368 -21.05 -9.66 -6.59
CA MET A 368 -21.16 -9.88 -8.03
C MET A 368 -20.46 -11.18 -8.42
N LYS A 369 -21.00 -11.89 -9.41
CA LYS A 369 -20.35 -13.04 -10.04
C LYS A 369 -19.70 -12.62 -11.35
N THR A 370 -18.51 -13.15 -11.63
CA THR A 370 -17.81 -12.94 -12.90
C THR A 370 -17.65 -14.26 -13.65
N VAL A 371 -17.48 -14.17 -14.97
CA VAL A 371 -17.23 -15.36 -15.82
C VAL A 371 -15.76 -15.77 -15.71
N LEU A 372 -14.86 -14.82 -15.98
CA LEU A 372 -13.40 -14.99 -15.87
C LEU A 372 -12.87 -14.54 -14.50
N PRO A 373 -11.67 -14.97 -14.08
CA PRO A 373 -11.08 -14.54 -12.82
C PRO A 373 -10.94 -13.02 -12.79
N PRO A 374 -11.45 -12.34 -11.77
CA PRO A 374 -11.20 -10.91 -11.58
C PRO A 374 -9.79 -10.66 -11.04
N TYR A 375 -9.18 -9.55 -11.42
CA TYR A 375 -7.87 -9.12 -10.95
C TYR A 375 -8.00 -7.98 -9.93
N SER A 376 -7.33 -6.83 -10.15
CA SER A 376 -7.35 -5.69 -9.24
C SER A 376 -8.78 -5.19 -8.94
N LEU A 377 -9.01 -4.80 -7.70
CA LEU A 377 -10.25 -4.25 -7.18
C LEU A 377 -9.91 -3.01 -6.35
N LYS A 378 -10.56 -1.88 -6.62
CA LYS A 378 -10.40 -0.63 -5.86
C LYS A 378 -11.76 0.02 -5.64
N ALA A 379 -12.03 0.51 -4.42
CA ALA A 379 -13.17 1.39 -4.18
C ALA A 379 -12.86 2.79 -4.73
N TYR A 380 -13.84 3.46 -5.32
CA TYR A 380 -13.76 4.80 -5.88
C TYR A 380 -14.74 5.71 -5.11
N HIS A 381 -14.18 6.63 -4.32
CA HIS A 381 -14.90 7.58 -3.46
C HIS A 381 -13.94 8.70 -3.03
N SER A 382 -14.44 9.90 -2.75
CA SER A 382 -13.62 11.04 -2.30
C SER A 382 -12.77 10.74 -1.05
N PHE A 383 -13.24 9.85 -0.18
CA PHE A 383 -12.53 9.47 1.05
C PHE A 383 -11.37 8.48 0.84
N MET A 384 -11.29 7.84 -0.34
CA MET A 384 -10.16 6.96 -0.67
C MET A 384 -8.91 7.75 -1.04
N GLN A 385 -9.06 9.03 -1.42
CA GLN A 385 -7.98 9.93 -1.81
C GLN A 385 -8.17 11.29 -1.13
N MET A 386 -8.04 11.28 0.19
CA MET A 386 -8.14 12.51 0.98
C MET A 386 -7.07 13.53 0.57
N ALA A 387 -7.46 14.80 0.56
CA ALA A 387 -6.55 15.89 0.26
C ALA A 387 -5.51 16.04 1.37
N ALA A 388 -4.25 16.22 0.97
CA ALA A 388 -3.15 16.59 1.85
C ALA A 388 -2.32 17.69 1.17
N PRO A 389 -1.55 18.49 1.94
CA PRO A 389 -0.67 19.50 1.37
C PRO A 389 0.37 18.85 0.45
N ASN A 390 0.45 19.31 -0.80
CA ASN A 390 1.47 18.84 -1.72
C ASN A 390 2.79 19.58 -1.49
N ILE A 391 3.76 18.88 -0.89
CA ILE A 391 5.11 19.42 -0.65
C ILE A 391 5.82 19.71 -1.98
N CYS A 392 5.48 18.96 -3.04
CA CYS A 392 6.04 19.04 -4.37
C CYS A 392 5.32 20.04 -5.31
N GLU A 393 4.51 20.98 -4.80
CA GLU A 393 3.84 21.97 -5.65
C GLU A 393 4.74 23.15 -6.04
N VAL A 394 5.61 23.58 -5.12
CA VAL A 394 6.51 24.73 -5.30
C VAL A 394 7.97 24.25 -5.24
N THR A 395 8.36 23.42 -6.20
CA THR A 395 9.70 22.77 -6.22
C THR A 395 10.57 23.33 -7.32
N THR A 396 11.88 23.32 -7.07
CA THR A 396 12.93 23.56 -8.05
C THR A 396 13.52 22.26 -8.62
N CYS A 397 12.98 21.09 -8.27
CA CYS A 397 13.48 19.81 -8.76
C CYS A 397 13.32 19.72 -10.29
N GLN A 398 14.41 19.45 -11.00
CA GLN A 398 14.39 19.36 -12.47
C GLN A 398 13.62 18.14 -12.97
N HIS A 399 13.83 16.97 -12.36
CA HIS A 399 13.25 15.71 -12.80
C HIS A 399 12.08 15.28 -11.94
N ILE A 400 12.33 14.60 -10.83
CA ILE A 400 11.29 14.05 -9.95
C ILE A 400 11.41 14.68 -8.56
N CYS A 401 10.26 14.96 -7.94
CA CYS A 401 10.16 15.39 -6.55
C CYS A 401 9.44 14.29 -5.76
N ALA A 402 10.04 13.83 -4.66
CA ALA A 402 9.43 12.89 -3.74
C ALA A 402 9.40 13.48 -2.31
N PRO A 403 8.35 13.23 -1.51
CA PRO A 403 8.26 13.74 -0.15
C PRO A 403 9.18 12.96 0.79
N LYS A 404 9.95 13.65 1.63
CA LYS A 404 10.82 12.99 2.61
C LYS A 404 10.05 12.40 3.77
N LEU A 405 10.41 11.18 4.20
CA LEU A 405 9.71 10.48 5.28
C LEU A 405 9.64 11.28 6.59
N ASP A 406 10.73 11.97 6.94
CA ASP A 406 10.87 12.78 8.16
C ASP A 406 10.03 14.07 8.17
N GLY A 407 9.50 14.48 7.01
CA GLY A 407 8.77 15.73 6.84
C GLY A 407 9.64 16.98 6.81
N SER A 408 10.97 16.85 6.71
CA SER A 408 11.89 17.98 6.55
C SER A 408 11.74 18.72 5.21
N GLY A 409 11.00 18.13 4.26
CA GLY A 409 10.67 18.75 2.98
C GLY A 409 10.58 17.70 1.87
N GLN A 410 11.18 18.02 0.73
CA GLN A 410 11.21 17.18 -0.46
C GLN A 410 12.63 16.70 -0.78
N GLN A 411 12.70 15.59 -1.49
CA GLN A 411 13.90 15.04 -2.10
C GLN A 411 13.75 15.12 -3.61
N CYS A 412 14.70 15.79 -4.27
CA CYS A 412 14.80 15.71 -5.72
C CYS A 412 15.44 14.38 -6.09
N LEU A 413 14.93 13.74 -7.14
CA LEU A 413 15.45 12.49 -7.67
C LEU A 413 15.75 12.72 -9.15
N CYS A 414 16.94 12.29 -9.58
CA CYS A 414 17.31 12.30 -10.98
C CYS A 414 16.76 11.06 -11.68
N ALA A 415 16.29 11.24 -12.91
CA ALA A 415 15.82 10.13 -13.74
C ALA A 415 16.95 9.13 -14.02
N GLU A 416 16.59 7.93 -14.45
CA GLU A 416 17.55 6.92 -14.89
C GLU A 416 18.49 7.47 -15.98
N GLY A 417 19.78 7.17 -15.84
CA GLY A 417 20.82 7.72 -16.71
C GLY A 417 21.32 9.12 -16.31
N PHE A 418 20.78 9.72 -15.24
CA PHE A 418 21.24 10.99 -14.69
C PHE A 418 21.82 10.83 -13.29
N ILE A 419 22.80 11.67 -12.97
CA ILE A 419 23.41 11.77 -11.65
C ILE A 419 23.14 13.16 -11.08
N MET A 420 22.95 13.23 -9.76
CA MET A 420 22.75 14.49 -9.06
C MET A 420 24.11 15.17 -8.84
N HIS A 421 24.26 16.37 -9.38
CA HIS A 421 25.43 17.22 -9.16
C HIS A 421 25.28 18.02 -7.85
N GLU A 422 26.38 18.52 -7.28
CA GLU A 422 26.41 19.27 -6.00
C GLU A 422 25.50 20.52 -5.99
N SER A 423 25.23 21.08 -7.17
CA SER A 423 24.33 22.21 -7.38
C SER A 423 22.83 21.85 -7.31
N GLY A 424 22.50 20.57 -7.11
CA GLY A 424 21.13 20.05 -7.14
C GLY A 424 20.55 19.85 -8.55
N LEU A 425 21.39 20.01 -9.58
CA LEU A 425 21.04 19.77 -10.98
C LEU A 425 21.25 18.30 -11.33
N CYS A 426 20.42 17.77 -12.23
CA CYS A 426 20.56 16.43 -12.76
C CYS A 426 21.36 16.48 -14.06
N GLU A 427 22.57 15.95 -14.01
CA GLU A 427 23.44 15.88 -15.17
C GLU A 427 23.42 14.47 -15.77
N PRO A 428 23.41 14.36 -17.10
CA PRO A 428 23.39 13.07 -17.77
C PRO A 428 24.71 12.34 -17.55
N ASN A 429 24.63 11.10 -17.08
CA ASN A 429 25.79 10.24 -16.87
C ASN A 429 26.12 9.47 -18.15
N CYS A 430 26.48 10.20 -19.21
CA CYS A 430 26.85 9.60 -20.48
C CYS A 430 28.27 9.04 -20.42
N THR A 431 28.44 7.80 -20.88
CA THR A 431 29.76 7.23 -21.13
C THR A 431 30.44 7.93 -22.32
N LYS A 432 31.76 7.79 -22.47
CA LYS A 432 32.51 8.36 -23.61
C LYS A 432 31.99 7.90 -24.99
N HIS A 433 31.27 6.77 -25.05
CA HIS A 433 30.70 6.21 -26.28
C HIS A 433 29.20 6.51 -26.43
N GLN A 434 28.70 7.55 -25.77
CA GLN A 434 27.30 7.98 -25.84
C GLN A 434 27.21 9.46 -26.25
N LEU A 435 26.25 9.76 -27.13
CA LEU A 435 25.84 11.10 -27.51
C LEU A 435 24.80 11.63 -26.52
N LEU A 436 24.97 12.86 -26.04
CA LEU A 436 23.98 13.54 -25.23
C LEU A 436 23.02 14.35 -26.10
N CYS A 437 21.72 14.08 -26.03
CA CYS A 437 20.69 14.95 -26.62
C CYS A 437 20.64 16.32 -25.92
N SER A 438 20.40 17.40 -26.65
CA SER A 438 20.17 18.72 -26.03
C SER A 438 18.81 18.76 -25.33
N ARG A 439 18.53 19.86 -24.60
CA ARG A 439 17.24 20.04 -23.93
C ARG A 439 16.12 20.10 -24.96
N PRO A 440 14.98 19.43 -24.75
CA PRO A 440 14.48 18.95 -23.45
C PRO A 440 14.74 17.46 -23.15
N ASP A 441 15.29 16.69 -24.09
CA ASP A 441 15.41 15.22 -23.94
C ASP A 441 16.54 14.82 -23.00
N HIS A 442 17.70 15.49 -23.12
CA HIS A 442 18.87 15.29 -22.24
C HIS A 442 19.30 13.83 -22.02
N LYS A 443 18.95 12.94 -22.95
CA LYS A 443 19.20 11.50 -22.90
C LYS A 443 20.58 11.15 -23.46
N CYS A 444 21.22 10.14 -22.88
CA CYS A 444 22.42 9.51 -23.44
C CYS A 444 22.03 8.44 -24.46
N LEU A 445 22.23 8.72 -25.74
CA LEU A 445 22.10 7.74 -26.82
C LEU A 445 23.45 7.06 -27.04
N SER A 446 23.47 5.79 -27.42
CA SER A 446 24.70 5.18 -27.94
C SER A 446 25.14 5.92 -29.21
N LEU A 447 26.45 6.09 -29.43
CA LEU A 447 26.98 6.73 -30.63
C LEU A 447 26.54 6.05 -31.94
N ILE A 448 26.04 4.81 -31.89
CA ILE A 448 25.45 4.13 -33.07
C ILE A 448 24.21 4.84 -33.62
N TYR A 449 23.50 5.59 -32.76
CA TYR A 449 22.30 6.36 -33.11
C TYR A 449 22.62 7.78 -33.54
N ARG A 450 23.90 8.10 -33.76
CA ARG A 450 24.29 9.40 -34.28
C ARG A 450 24.38 9.28 -35.80
N CYS A 451 23.57 10.06 -36.51
CA CYS A 451 23.54 10.10 -37.96
C CYS A 451 23.10 8.76 -38.58
N ASP A 452 22.10 8.11 -37.99
CA ASP A 452 21.54 6.83 -38.42
C ASP A 452 20.27 6.99 -39.27
N GLU A 453 19.98 8.21 -39.71
CA GLU A 453 18.77 8.61 -40.45
C GLU A 453 17.47 8.47 -39.63
N SER A 454 17.57 8.26 -38.31
CA SER A 454 16.46 8.20 -37.38
C SER A 454 16.56 9.30 -36.33
N TYR A 455 15.46 10.00 -36.07
CA TYR A 455 15.40 11.02 -35.03
C TYR A 455 15.18 10.38 -33.66
N ASN A 456 16.27 10.04 -32.99
CA ASN A 456 16.27 9.39 -31.68
C ASN A 456 16.33 10.41 -30.54
N CYS A 457 16.88 11.61 -30.78
CA CYS A 457 16.61 12.77 -29.94
C CYS A 457 15.31 13.46 -30.39
N ARG A 458 14.50 13.93 -29.44
CA ARG A 458 13.25 14.65 -29.72
C ARG A 458 13.42 15.89 -30.61
N ASN A 459 14.58 16.55 -30.53
CA ASN A 459 14.91 17.71 -31.36
C ASN A 459 15.69 17.33 -32.63
N GLY A 460 16.05 16.06 -32.81
CA GLY A 460 16.88 15.59 -33.92
C GLY A 460 18.35 15.99 -33.84
N ASP A 461 18.86 16.34 -32.65
CA ASP A 461 20.26 16.75 -32.45
C ASP A 461 21.26 15.65 -32.85
N ASP A 462 20.84 14.40 -32.74
CA ASP A 462 21.58 13.22 -33.17
C ASP A 462 21.82 13.15 -34.67
N GLU A 463 20.99 13.82 -35.47
CA GLU A 463 21.08 13.92 -36.93
C GLU A 463 21.61 15.29 -37.39
N MET A 464 22.06 16.14 -36.46
CA MET A 464 22.66 17.45 -36.77
C MET A 464 24.18 17.40 -36.72
N GLU A 465 24.84 18.16 -37.62
CA GLU A 465 26.30 18.27 -37.71
C GLU A 465 27.02 16.90 -37.78
N CYS A 466 26.49 16.01 -38.62
CA CYS A 466 27.09 14.72 -38.90
C CYS A 466 28.48 14.87 -39.52
N PRO A 467 29.56 14.39 -38.87
CA PRO A 467 30.88 14.40 -39.48
C PRO A 467 30.89 13.48 -40.69
N VAL A 468 31.65 13.84 -41.72
CA VAL A 468 31.78 13.05 -42.96
C VAL A 468 32.54 11.73 -42.74
N SER A 469 32.71 11.25 -41.50
CA SER A 469 33.38 9.98 -41.17
C SER A 469 32.96 9.52 -39.75
N ILE A 470 31.77 8.94 -39.62
CA ILE A 470 31.16 8.59 -38.33
C ILE A 470 31.83 7.36 -37.66
N CYS A 471 32.58 6.56 -38.42
CA CYS A 471 32.98 5.22 -37.99
C CYS A 471 34.30 5.15 -37.19
N MET A 472 34.86 6.27 -36.71
CA MET A 472 36.13 6.28 -35.97
C MET A 472 36.01 5.96 -34.46
N HIS A 473 34.80 5.80 -33.93
CA HIS A 473 34.57 5.67 -32.48
C HIS A 473 34.28 4.24 -31.99
N ASP A 474 34.04 3.26 -32.88
CA ASP A 474 34.02 1.83 -32.53
C ASP A 474 35.00 1.07 -33.44
N GLU A 475 36.03 0.45 -32.84
CA GLU A 475 37.05 -0.32 -33.56
C GLU A 475 36.48 -1.49 -34.36
N ARG A 476 35.23 -1.90 -34.09
CA ARG A 476 34.53 -2.98 -34.80
C ARG A 476 33.77 -2.49 -36.03
N MET A 477 33.74 -1.20 -36.33
CA MET A 477 33.06 -0.67 -37.51
C MET A 477 34.05 -0.34 -38.62
N PHE A 478 33.61 -0.50 -39.87
CA PHE A 478 34.35 -0.15 -41.08
C PHE A 478 33.56 0.94 -41.84
N PRO A 479 34.18 2.10 -42.12
CA PRO A 479 33.58 3.11 -42.98
C PRO A 479 33.59 2.65 -44.44
N CYS A 480 32.42 2.65 -45.09
CA CYS A 480 32.37 2.64 -46.54
C CYS A 480 33.11 3.86 -47.08
N ARG A 481 33.76 3.74 -48.24
CA ARG A 481 34.62 4.78 -48.82
C ARG A 481 33.85 6.04 -49.21
N ASP A 482 32.55 5.93 -49.49
CA ASP A 482 31.63 7.06 -49.68
C ASP A 482 31.29 7.82 -48.38
N ASN A 483 31.71 7.29 -47.22
CA ASN A 483 31.44 7.77 -45.88
C ASN A 483 29.95 7.96 -45.54
N ARG A 484 29.03 7.34 -46.29
CA ARG A 484 27.58 7.44 -46.05
C ARG A 484 27.04 6.30 -45.21
N LYS A 485 27.76 5.19 -45.13
CA LYS A 485 27.34 3.99 -44.40
C LYS A 485 28.52 3.41 -43.60
N CYS A 486 28.27 3.00 -42.37
CA CYS A 486 29.21 2.21 -41.57
C CYS A 486 28.69 0.77 -41.50
N ILE A 487 29.55 -0.20 -41.79
CA ILE A 487 29.24 -1.62 -41.65
C ILE A 487 30.07 -2.22 -40.51
N LEU A 488 29.72 -3.41 -40.03
CA LEU A 488 30.59 -4.12 -39.10
C LEU A 488 31.86 -4.58 -39.83
N ARG A 489 33.01 -4.60 -39.16
CA ARG A 489 34.26 -5.14 -39.71
C ARG A 489 34.14 -6.62 -40.09
N SER A 490 33.19 -7.35 -39.50
CA SER A 490 32.86 -8.73 -39.89
C SER A 490 32.18 -8.83 -41.25
N GLN A 491 31.58 -7.73 -41.73
CA GLN A 491 30.93 -7.61 -43.04
C GLN A 491 31.88 -7.11 -44.12
N ARG A 492 33.16 -6.86 -43.76
CA ARG A 492 34.17 -6.53 -44.74
C ARG A 492 34.70 -7.83 -45.32
N CYS A 493 34.67 -7.98 -46.64
CA CYS A 493 35.13 -9.18 -47.33
C CYS A 493 34.34 -10.44 -46.99
N ASP A 494 33.05 -10.30 -46.71
CA ASP A 494 32.15 -11.43 -46.43
C ASP A 494 31.46 -11.97 -47.70
N GLY A 495 31.73 -11.33 -48.86
CA GLY A 495 31.20 -11.70 -50.15
C GLY A 495 29.84 -11.07 -50.46
N PHE A 496 29.33 -10.21 -49.59
CA PHE A 496 28.12 -9.42 -49.80
C PHE A 496 28.46 -7.94 -49.95
N VAL A 497 27.78 -7.27 -50.89
CA VAL A 497 27.90 -5.82 -51.06
C VAL A 497 27.00 -5.13 -50.04
N ASP A 498 27.57 -4.80 -48.89
CA ASP A 498 26.95 -4.03 -47.83
C ASP A 498 27.22 -2.53 -48.00
N CYS A 499 28.33 -2.12 -48.62
CA CYS A 499 28.58 -0.72 -48.98
C CYS A 499 27.98 -0.36 -50.34
N TYR A 500 27.33 0.82 -50.45
CA TYR A 500 26.73 1.28 -51.72
C TYR A 500 27.75 1.48 -52.85
N ASP A 501 29.01 1.70 -52.49
CA ASP A 501 30.14 1.87 -53.40
C ASP A 501 31.04 0.63 -53.49
N GLU A 502 30.57 -0.53 -53.00
CA GLU A 502 31.27 -1.83 -52.99
C GLU A 502 32.62 -1.80 -52.25
N SER A 503 32.87 -0.75 -51.46
CA SER A 503 34.16 -0.50 -50.79
C SER A 503 34.55 -1.52 -49.72
N ASP A 504 33.57 -2.26 -49.22
CA ASP A 504 33.70 -3.38 -48.31
C ASP A 504 34.30 -4.64 -48.94
N GLU A 505 34.09 -4.83 -50.24
CA GLU A 505 34.57 -5.99 -50.99
C GLU A 505 35.84 -5.69 -51.81
N PHE A 506 36.34 -4.45 -51.73
CA PHE A 506 37.61 -4.07 -52.35
C PHE A 506 38.82 -4.37 -51.44
N TYR A 507 39.89 -4.91 -52.04
CA TYR A 507 41.17 -5.23 -51.38
C TYR A 507 41.08 -6.28 -50.25
N CYS A 508 40.36 -7.37 -50.50
CA CYS A 508 40.19 -8.49 -49.57
C CYS A 508 41.33 -9.53 -49.56
N ALA A 509 42.44 -9.24 -50.24
CA ALA A 509 43.53 -10.20 -50.47
C ALA A 509 44.22 -10.70 -49.18
N ASP A 510 44.10 -9.99 -48.06
CA ASP A 510 44.78 -10.32 -46.79
C ASP A 510 43.84 -10.84 -45.68
N LEU A 511 42.52 -10.91 -45.90
CA LEU A 511 41.55 -11.38 -44.89
C LEU A 511 41.13 -12.85 -45.04
N ALA A 512 41.50 -13.49 -46.15
CA ALA A 512 41.10 -14.87 -46.49
C ALA A 512 41.86 -15.99 -45.74
N ILE A 513 42.66 -15.70 -44.70
CA ILE A 513 43.44 -16.72 -43.96
C ILE A 513 42.85 -17.07 -42.59
N ALA A 514 41.83 -16.39 -42.09
CA ALA A 514 41.35 -16.62 -40.71
C ALA A 514 40.13 -17.54 -40.55
N TRP A 515 39.66 -18.23 -41.60
CA TRP A 515 38.49 -19.13 -41.54
C TRP A 515 38.80 -20.56 -42.01
N SER A 516 39.98 -21.06 -41.67
CA SER A 516 40.24 -22.50 -41.68
C SER A 516 41.14 -22.91 -40.52
N HIS A 517 40.55 -23.11 -39.34
CA HIS A 517 40.91 -24.19 -38.42
C HIS A 517 39.86 -24.41 -37.34
#